data_AF-A0A7X9WMQ5-F1
#
_entry.id   AF-A0A7X9WMQ5-F1
#
_cell.length_a   1.000
_cell.length_b   1.000
_cell.length_c   1.000
_cell.angle_alpha   90.00
_cell.angle_beta   90.00
_cell.angle_gamma   90.00
#
_symmetry.space_group_name_H-M   'P 1'
#
loop_
_entity.id
_entity.type
_entity.pdbx_description
1 polymer ?
#
loop_
_entity_poly.entity_id
_entity_poly.type
_entity_poly.pdbx_seq_one_letter_code
_entity_poly.pdbx_strand_id
1 'polypeptide(L)'
;MTFDLWFLLAVGFSFSGYAVYLMGLRRQTVRPNRASWLIWAASTGLEALTYAAVNPGAPQGWVFAISSVACLAVTLGIWRRSSWAPPSNTETFCIAACLTALVVWLVFRETFWAHMLVVLAVPVSFWPTWVSAMQDRSRERSPAWGLWTFGDLATLMVAVRAGQPGVAELSYVLTEFLCHASVWFMIGLATINPLRSFGVRRGGLRFFDRYKPQTGMFRVDETHLGKAVFAAAPFAEGDTLIEFTGRRFRADQVPSLMSGQGDRFVQVTPDHYMGPSGRIDDLVNHSCAPNAGLRFTDDGVFLVAIRAIEPGEEIAWDYSTTLRESNWHMICQCRSPECRRVIGNFDSLDPDAQEFFRARNLVAPYLRRTDDVIRKRAS
;
A
#
# COMPACT_ATOMS: atom_id res chain seq x y z
N MET A 1 -22.34 26.28 -31.31
CA MET A 1 -21.32 26.27 -30.24
C MET A 1 -20.34 25.14 -30.55
N THR A 2 -19.16 25.46 -31.06
CA THR A 2 -18.05 24.51 -31.13
C THR A 2 -17.50 24.38 -29.70
N PHE A 3 -17.72 23.24 -29.06
CA PHE A 3 -17.11 22.98 -27.77
C PHE A 3 -15.58 23.03 -27.92
N ASP A 4 -14.90 23.71 -27.00
CA ASP A 4 -13.44 23.67 -26.95
C ASP A 4 -13.00 22.22 -26.76
N LEU A 5 -12.17 21.73 -27.67
CA LEU A 5 -11.62 20.38 -27.62
C LEU A 5 -10.97 20.09 -26.26
N TRP A 6 -10.28 21.07 -25.68
CA TRP A 6 -9.62 20.91 -24.38
C TRP A 6 -10.62 20.75 -23.24
N PHE A 7 -11.75 21.46 -23.29
CA PHE A 7 -12.81 21.29 -22.32
C PHE A 7 -13.44 19.89 -22.40
N LEU A 8 -13.70 19.38 -23.62
CA LEU A 8 -14.21 18.03 -23.80
C LEU A 8 -13.20 16.96 -23.32
N LEU A 9 -11.92 17.17 -23.57
CA LEU A 9 -10.86 16.28 -23.10
C LEU A 9 -10.76 16.30 -21.56
N ALA A 10 -10.82 17.47 -20.93
CA ALA A 10 -10.78 17.60 -19.48
C ALA A 10 -11.92 16.80 -18.80
N VAL A 11 -13.16 17.03 -19.25
CA VAL A 11 -14.34 16.32 -18.74
C VAL A 11 -14.26 14.81 -19.03
N GLY A 12 -13.90 14.46 -20.27
CA GLY A 12 -13.82 13.06 -20.71
C GLY A 12 -12.80 12.25 -19.93
N PHE A 13 -11.59 12.79 -19.72
CA PHE A 13 -10.54 12.14 -18.95
C PHE A 13 -10.90 12.04 -17.46
N SER A 14 -11.44 13.11 -16.87
CA SER A 14 -11.83 13.13 -15.46
C SER A 14 -12.86 12.04 -15.13
N PHE A 15 -13.95 11.97 -15.89
CA PHE A 15 -14.99 10.96 -15.67
C PHE A 15 -14.54 9.54 -16.03
N SER A 16 -13.71 9.39 -17.06
CA SER A 16 -13.08 8.10 -17.36
C SER A 16 -12.20 7.63 -16.19
N GLY A 17 -11.47 8.54 -15.54
CA GLY A 17 -10.69 8.28 -14.34
C GLY A 17 -11.55 7.67 -13.23
N TYR A 18 -12.66 8.32 -12.87
CA TYR A 18 -13.59 7.79 -11.87
C TYR A 18 -14.17 6.42 -12.24
N ALA A 19 -14.61 6.24 -13.49
CA ALA A 19 -15.18 4.98 -13.96
C ALA A 19 -14.17 3.83 -13.86
N VAL A 20 -12.93 4.07 -14.30
CA VAL A 20 -11.83 3.12 -14.23
C VAL A 20 -11.47 2.80 -12.78
N TYR A 21 -11.39 3.80 -11.91
CA TYR A 21 -11.07 3.61 -10.49
C TYR A 21 -12.15 2.81 -9.76
N LEU A 22 -13.43 3.13 -9.97
CA LEU A 22 -14.57 2.38 -9.42
C LEU A 22 -14.60 0.94 -9.94
N MET A 23 -14.28 0.70 -11.21
CA MET A 23 -14.15 -0.65 -11.75
C MET A 23 -13.01 -1.41 -11.06
N GLY A 24 -11.87 -0.77 -10.84
CA GLY A 24 -10.74 -1.33 -10.10
C GLY A 24 -11.13 -1.70 -8.66
N LEU A 25 -11.86 -0.81 -7.97
CA LEU A 25 -12.36 -1.06 -6.61
C LEU A 25 -13.33 -2.25 -6.57
N ARG A 26 -14.28 -2.32 -7.53
CA ARG A 26 -15.21 -3.46 -7.65
C ARG A 26 -14.47 -4.77 -7.87
N ARG A 27 -13.46 -4.76 -8.75
CA ARG A 27 -12.60 -5.92 -9.10
C ARG A 27 -11.51 -6.22 -8.07
N GLN A 28 -11.39 -5.40 -7.02
CA GLN A 28 -10.36 -5.53 -5.99
C GLN A 28 -8.95 -5.51 -6.58
N THR A 29 -8.68 -4.59 -7.52
CA THR A 29 -7.33 -4.36 -8.07
C THR A 29 -6.65 -3.15 -7.44
N VAL A 30 -7.34 -2.44 -6.53
CA VAL A 30 -6.82 -1.29 -5.75
C VAL A 30 -7.31 -1.36 -4.30
N ARG A 31 -6.50 -0.91 -3.32
CA ARG A 31 -6.91 -0.51 -1.95
C ARG A 31 -6.58 0.98 -1.77
N PRO A 32 -7.48 1.86 -2.22
CA PRO A 32 -7.42 3.28 -1.89
C PRO A 32 -7.17 3.56 -0.40
N ASN A 33 -6.42 4.62 -0.11
CA ASN A 33 -6.40 5.17 1.25
C ASN A 33 -7.77 5.79 1.61
N ARG A 34 -8.38 5.32 2.71
CA ARG A 34 -9.72 5.77 3.16
C ARG A 34 -9.79 7.25 3.55
N ALA A 35 -8.74 7.80 4.14
CA ALA A 35 -8.75 9.17 4.64
C ALA A 35 -8.70 10.16 3.48
N SER A 36 -7.85 9.92 2.48
CA SER A 36 -7.80 10.75 1.27
C SER A 36 -9.14 10.79 0.54
N TRP A 37 -9.77 9.63 0.31
CA TRP A 37 -11.09 9.59 -0.34
C TRP A 37 -12.20 10.24 0.49
N LEU A 38 -12.18 10.12 1.82
CA LEU A 38 -13.11 10.84 2.69
C LEU A 38 -12.94 12.35 2.56
N ILE A 39 -11.70 12.84 2.61
CA ILE A 39 -11.39 14.26 2.45
C ILE A 39 -11.87 14.73 1.08
N TRP A 40 -11.54 14.02 0.00
CA TRP A 40 -11.95 14.39 -1.36
C TRP A 40 -13.46 14.37 -1.55
N ALA A 41 -14.18 13.39 -0.99
CA ALA A 41 -15.64 13.36 -1.06
C ALA A 41 -16.27 14.56 -0.34
N ALA A 42 -15.74 14.96 0.82
CA ALA A 42 -16.20 16.15 1.53
C ALA A 42 -15.87 17.44 0.76
N SER A 43 -14.63 17.58 0.28
CA SER A 43 -14.16 18.76 -0.45
C SER A 43 -14.90 18.96 -1.76
N THR A 44 -15.00 17.93 -2.61
CA THR A 44 -15.72 18.01 -3.89
C THR A 44 -17.22 18.21 -3.71
N GLY A 45 -17.81 17.65 -2.64
CA GLY A 45 -19.19 17.91 -2.27
C GLY A 45 -19.44 19.36 -1.90
N LEU A 46 -18.56 19.95 -1.09
CA LEU A 46 -18.64 21.36 -0.74
C LEU A 46 -18.45 22.25 -1.97
N GLU A 47 -17.45 21.96 -2.81
CA GLU A 47 -17.19 22.69 -4.04
C GLU A 47 -18.39 22.68 -4.99
N ALA A 48 -19.03 21.52 -5.19
CA ALA A 48 -20.23 21.41 -6.01
C ALA A 48 -21.38 22.28 -5.47
N LEU A 49 -21.59 22.29 -4.15
CA LEU A 49 -22.64 23.07 -3.51
C LEU A 49 -22.37 24.57 -3.59
N THR A 50 -21.15 25.01 -3.28
CA THR A 50 -20.78 26.43 -3.32
C THR A 50 -20.78 26.96 -4.75
N TYR A 51 -20.27 26.19 -5.71
CA TYR A 51 -20.31 26.57 -7.12
C TYR A 51 -21.74 26.71 -7.65
N ALA A 52 -22.61 25.75 -7.35
CA ALA A 52 -24.02 25.80 -7.76
C ALA A 52 -24.77 26.99 -7.14
N ALA A 53 -24.45 27.36 -5.90
CA ALA A 53 -25.03 28.52 -5.23
C ALA A 53 -24.60 29.85 -5.86
N VAL A 54 -23.34 29.95 -6.32
CA VAL A 54 -22.79 31.18 -6.92
C VAL A 54 -23.10 31.28 -8.42
N ASN A 55 -23.19 30.15 -9.13
CA ASN A 55 -23.36 30.08 -10.58
C ASN A 55 -24.60 29.25 -10.98
N PRO A 56 -25.82 29.70 -10.62
CA PRO A 56 -27.04 28.95 -10.89
C PRO A 56 -27.24 28.73 -12.40
N GLY A 57 -27.49 27.48 -12.79
CA GLY A 57 -27.73 27.09 -14.19
C GLY A 57 -26.48 26.95 -15.07
N ALA A 58 -25.28 27.22 -14.54
CA ALA A 58 -24.04 27.01 -15.28
C ALA A 58 -23.79 25.51 -15.54
N PRO A 59 -23.46 25.11 -16.78
CA PRO A 59 -23.26 23.70 -17.13
C PRO A 59 -22.09 23.05 -16.37
N GLN A 60 -21.09 23.83 -15.95
CA GLN A 60 -19.99 23.38 -15.12
C GLN A 60 -20.46 22.84 -13.76
N GLY A 61 -21.59 23.33 -13.23
CA GLY A 61 -22.18 22.81 -11.99
C GLY A 61 -22.48 21.32 -12.05
N TRP A 62 -22.87 20.81 -13.23
CA TRP A 62 -23.05 19.36 -13.44
C TRP A 62 -21.75 18.58 -13.35
N VAL A 63 -20.63 19.17 -13.79
CA VAL A 63 -19.31 18.54 -13.71
C VAL A 63 -18.93 18.31 -12.24
N PHE A 64 -19.03 19.36 -11.42
CA PHE A 64 -18.75 19.27 -10.00
C PHE A 64 -19.70 18.31 -9.27
N ALA A 65 -21.00 18.36 -9.58
CA ALA A 65 -21.99 17.47 -8.98
C ALA A 65 -21.69 15.99 -9.27
N ILE A 66 -21.36 15.64 -10.52
CA ILE A 66 -21.03 14.26 -10.91
C ILE A 66 -19.72 13.80 -10.24
N SER A 67 -18.68 14.65 -10.21
CA SER A 67 -17.40 14.34 -9.54
C SER A 67 -17.60 14.09 -8.05
N SER A 68 -18.41 14.91 -7.38
CA SER A 68 -18.78 14.73 -5.96
C SER A 68 -19.46 13.38 -5.72
N VAL A 69 -20.47 13.03 -6.54
CA VAL A 69 -21.15 11.73 -6.45
C VAL A 69 -20.17 10.58 -6.70
N ALA A 70 -19.21 10.73 -7.62
CA ALA A 70 -18.20 9.73 -7.89
C ALA A 70 -17.25 9.54 -6.69
N CYS A 71 -16.75 10.62 -6.08
CA CYS A 71 -15.93 10.56 -4.86
C CYS A 71 -16.68 9.90 -3.68
N LEU A 72 -17.96 10.24 -3.49
CA LEU A 72 -18.82 9.59 -2.50
C LEU A 72 -19.00 8.10 -2.80
N ALA A 73 -19.23 7.72 -4.05
CA ALA A 73 -19.38 6.33 -4.45
C ALA A 73 -18.11 5.50 -4.20
N VAL A 74 -16.92 6.08 -4.46
CA VAL A 74 -15.65 5.44 -4.12
C VAL A 74 -15.52 5.29 -2.61
N THR A 75 -15.73 6.35 -1.84
CA THR A 75 -15.65 6.34 -0.36
C THR A 75 -16.56 5.30 0.26
N LEU A 76 -17.83 5.24 -0.17
CA LEU A 76 -18.79 4.24 0.29
C LEU A 76 -18.38 2.82 -0.13
N GLY A 77 -17.82 2.66 -1.34
CA GLY A 77 -17.29 1.40 -1.83
C GLY A 77 -16.14 0.87 -0.97
N ILE A 78 -15.28 1.75 -0.45
CA ILE A 78 -14.18 1.43 0.47
C ILE A 78 -14.75 0.96 1.81
N TRP A 79 -15.65 1.75 2.40
CA TRP A 79 -16.18 1.48 3.74
C TRP A 79 -17.05 0.24 3.83
N ARG A 80 -17.80 -0.12 2.78
CA ARG A 80 -18.59 -1.36 2.74
C ARG A 80 -17.74 -2.64 2.80
N ARG A 81 -16.44 -2.56 2.51
CA ARG A 81 -15.55 -3.72 2.37
C ARG A 81 -14.41 -3.75 3.39
N SER A 82 -14.24 -2.68 4.17
CA SER A 82 -13.10 -2.54 5.09
C SER A 82 -13.49 -2.92 6.52
N SER A 83 -12.59 -3.60 7.23
CA SER A 83 -12.67 -3.70 8.69
C SER A 83 -12.41 -2.31 9.28
N TRP A 84 -13.35 -1.81 10.07
CA TRP A 84 -13.21 -0.51 10.74
C TRP A 84 -11.96 -0.49 11.61
N ALA A 85 -11.13 0.54 11.44
CA ALA A 85 -9.97 0.80 12.26
C ALA A 85 -9.80 2.33 12.38
N PRO A 86 -9.33 2.83 13.52
CA PRO A 86 -9.11 4.26 13.69
C PRO A 86 -8.09 4.80 12.68
N PRO A 87 -8.20 6.08 12.27
CA PRO A 87 -7.20 6.71 11.42
C PRO A 87 -5.84 6.76 12.14
N SER A 88 -4.77 6.59 11.38
CA SER A 88 -3.40 6.80 11.85
C SER A 88 -3.15 8.26 12.24
N ASN A 89 -2.03 8.53 12.90
CA ASN A 89 -1.64 9.91 13.25
C ASN A 89 -1.53 10.81 12.01
N THR A 90 -0.97 10.28 10.92
CA THR A 90 -0.86 11.00 9.64
C THR A 90 -2.23 11.28 9.03
N GLU A 91 -3.12 10.29 8.99
CA GLU A 91 -4.49 10.47 8.48
C GLU A 91 -5.28 11.47 9.33
N THR A 92 -5.15 11.38 10.65
CA THR A 92 -5.81 12.30 11.60
C THR A 92 -5.33 13.74 11.41
N PHE A 93 -4.02 13.94 11.25
CA PHE A 93 -3.44 15.25 10.97
C PHE A 93 -4.00 15.84 9.67
N CYS A 94 -4.02 15.06 8.57
CA CYS A 94 -4.55 15.53 7.29
C CYS A 94 -6.03 15.90 7.37
N ILE A 95 -6.84 15.06 8.02
CA ILE A 95 -8.27 15.34 8.23
C ILE A 95 -8.45 16.62 9.05
N ALA A 96 -7.72 16.77 10.16
CA ALA A 96 -7.80 17.95 11.03
C ALA A 96 -7.34 19.22 10.30
N ALA A 97 -6.27 19.15 9.50
CA ALA A 97 -5.78 20.27 8.73
C ALA A 97 -6.79 20.73 7.66
N CYS A 98 -7.40 19.81 6.91
CA CYS A 98 -8.43 20.14 5.93
C CYS A 98 -9.70 20.70 6.58
N LEU A 99 -10.13 20.16 7.74
CA LEU A 99 -11.25 20.71 8.50
C LEU A 99 -10.94 22.10 9.06
N THR A 100 -9.71 22.34 9.52
CA THR A 100 -9.29 23.66 10.00
C THR A 100 -9.30 24.68 8.87
N ALA A 101 -8.79 24.32 7.69
CA ALA A 101 -8.86 25.17 6.50
C ALA A 101 -10.31 25.56 6.15
N LEU A 102 -11.24 24.61 6.27
CA LEU A 102 -12.67 24.86 6.06
C LEU A 102 -13.26 25.84 7.09
N VAL A 103 -12.91 25.69 8.36
CA VAL A 103 -13.36 26.61 9.42
C VAL A 103 -12.82 28.01 9.21
N VAL A 104 -11.52 28.12 8.88
CA VAL A 104 -10.88 29.40 8.57
C VAL A 104 -11.60 30.07 7.39
N TRP A 105 -11.88 29.34 6.31
CA TRP A 105 -12.65 29.87 5.19
C TRP A 105 -14.02 30.44 5.61
N LEU A 106 -14.79 29.71 6.43
CA LEU A 106 -16.11 30.15 6.91
C LEU A 106 -16.05 31.42 7.76
N VAL A 107 -14.98 31.61 8.53
CA VAL A 107 -14.79 32.77 9.41
C VAL A 107 -14.40 34.01 8.61
N PHE A 108 -13.40 33.90 7.74
CA PHE A 108 -12.84 35.09 7.07
C PHE A 108 -13.67 35.54 5.87
N ARG A 109 -14.38 34.63 5.18
CA ARG A 109 -15.20 34.93 3.99
C ARG A 109 -14.51 35.70 2.86
N GLU A 110 -13.18 35.81 2.90
CA GLU A 110 -12.37 36.47 1.89
C GLU A 110 -12.00 35.51 0.76
N THR A 111 -12.29 35.89 -0.48
CA THR A 111 -12.18 35.03 -1.67
C THR A 111 -10.74 34.62 -1.99
N PHE A 112 -9.77 35.50 -1.72
CA PHE A 112 -8.36 35.21 -1.99
C PHE A 112 -7.79 34.17 -1.02
N TRP A 113 -7.95 34.38 0.28
CA TRP A 113 -7.46 33.45 1.31
C TRP A 113 -8.20 32.12 1.28
N ALA A 114 -9.49 32.14 0.91
CA ALA A 114 -10.25 30.93 0.59
C ALA A 114 -9.53 30.05 -0.43
N HIS A 115 -9.15 30.64 -1.57
CA HIS A 115 -8.49 29.90 -2.65
C HIS A 115 -7.08 29.44 -2.24
N MET A 116 -6.30 30.28 -1.55
CA MET A 116 -4.96 29.87 -1.12
C MET A 116 -4.98 28.74 -0.09
N LEU A 117 -5.96 28.71 0.81
CA LEU A 117 -6.15 27.60 1.74
C LEU A 117 -6.52 26.30 1.01
N VAL A 118 -7.35 26.39 -0.03
CA VAL A 118 -7.70 25.24 -0.87
C VAL A 118 -6.46 24.72 -1.61
N VAL A 119 -5.65 25.61 -2.21
CA VAL A 119 -4.38 25.23 -2.87
C VAL A 119 -3.46 24.47 -1.91
N LEU A 120 -3.35 24.92 -0.65
CA LEU A 120 -2.55 24.23 0.37
C LEU A 120 -3.19 22.91 0.85
N ALA A 121 -4.52 22.86 0.92
CA ALA A 121 -5.25 21.67 1.38
C ALA A 121 -5.17 20.51 0.38
N VAL A 122 -5.02 20.78 -0.93
CA VAL A 122 -4.93 19.73 -1.96
C VAL A 122 -3.75 18.79 -1.69
N PRO A 123 -2.47 19.22 -1.59
CA PRO A 123 -1.37 18.32 -1.25
C PRO A 123 -1.55 17.59 0.08
N VAL A 124 -2.10 18.26 1.10
CA VAL A 124 -2.37 17.63 2.41
C VAL A 124 -3.38 16.48 2.29
N SER A 125 -4.39 16.63 1.44
CA SER A 125 -5.38 15.57 1.18
C SER A 125 -4.80 14.37 0.43
N PHE A 126 -3.77 14.57 -0.40
CA PHE A 126 -3.05 13.52 -1.12
C PHE A 126 -2.02 12.79 -0.26
N TRP A 127 -1.58 13.40 0.84
CA TRP A 127 -0.51 12.86 1.67
C TRP A 127 -0.74 11.42 2.16
N PRO A 128 -1.93 11.01 2.65
CA PRO A 128 -2.18 9.62 3.00
C PRO A 128 -2.08 8.65 1.82
N THR A 129 -2.56 9.05 0.63
CA THR A 129 -2.39 8.28 -0.62
C THR A 129 -0.92 8.18 -1.02
N TRP A 130 -0.12 9.25 -0.90
CA TRP A 130 1.32 9.19 -1.14
C TRP A 130 2.01 8.20 -0.20
N VAL A 131 1.77 8.29 1.10
CA VAL A 131 2.34 7.35 2.08
C VAL A 131 1.91 5.91 1.74
N SER A 132 0.64 5.70 1.41
CA SER A 132 0.10 4.39 1.02
C SER A 132 0.80 3.83 -0.23
N ALA A 133 0.97 4.65 -1.27
CA ALA A 133 1.61 4.26 -2.52
C ALA A 133 3.14 4.10 -2.42
N MET A 134 3.82 4.83 -1.53
CA MET A 134 5.24 4.63 -1.23
C MET A 134 5.48 3.30 -0.51
N GLN A 135 4.57 2.92 0.39
CA GLN A 135 4.66 1.65 1.12
C GLN A 135 4.38 0.47 0.20
N ASP A 136 3.35 0.57 -0.64
CA ASP A 136 2.95 -0.50 -1.55
C ASP A 136 2.26 0.12 -2.78
N ARG A 137 3.01 0.16 -3.88
CA ARG A 137 2.56 0.72 -5.17
C ARG A 137 1.32 0.01 -5.71
N SER A 138 1.10 -1.26 -5.36
CA SER A 138 -0.02 -2.05 -5.86
C SER A 138 -1.37 -1.55 -5.34
N ARG A 139 -1.39 -0.88 -4.19
CA ARG A 139 -2.61 -0.34 -3.56
C ARG A 139 -3.31 0.69 -4.42
N GLU A 140 -2.53 1.50 -5.12
CA GLU A 140 -3.03 2.61 -5.94
C GLU A 140 -2.84 2.36 -7.44
N ARG A 141 -2.47 1.14 -7.85
CA ARG A 141 -2.14 0.78 -9.23
C ARG A 141 -3.37 0.82 -10.14
N SER A 142 -3.66 1.99 -10.68
CA SER A 142 -4.83 2.24 -11.54
C SER A 142 -4.48 3.17 -12.71
N PRO A 143 -5.01 2.93 -13.92
CA PRO A 143 -4.89 3.88 -15.03
C PRO A 143 -5.54 5.23 -14.74
N ALA A 144 -6.46 5.28 -13.76
CA ALA A 144 -7.20 6.48 -13.41
C ALA A 144 -6.29 7.66 -13.06
N TRP A 145 -5.16 7.41 -12.39
CA TRP A 145 -4.21 8.47 -12.03
C TRP A 145 -3.65 9.17 -13.26
N GLY A 146 -3.27 8.42 -14.30
CA GLY A 146 -2.85 9.01 -15.57
C GLY A 146 -3.99 9.72 -16.30
N LEU A 147 -5.22 9.18 -16.25
CA LEU A 147 -6.38 9.84 -16.83
C LEU A 147 -6.65 11.19 -16.16
N TRP A 148 -6.66 11.27 -14.82
CA TRP A 148 -6.79 12.54 -14.10
C TRP A 148 -5.65 13.51 -14.43
N THR A 149 -4.40 13.04 -14.49
CA THR A 149 -3.27 13.89 -14.92
C THR A 149 -3.50 14.52 -16.30
N PHE A 150 -3.98 13.74 -17.29
CA PHE A 150 -4.29 14.30 -18.61
C PHE A 150 -5.53 15.21 -18.60
N GLY A 151 -6.49 14.93 -17.72
CA GLY A 151 -7.64 15.81 -17.47
C GLY A 151 -7.19 17.17 -16.95
N ASP A 152 -6.35 17.20 -15.91
CA ASP A 152 -5.86 18.45 -15.31
C ASP A 152 -4.98 19.24 -16.28
N LEU A 153 -4.16 18.54 -17.08
CA LEU A 153 -3.39 19.18 -18.15
C LEU A 153 -4.30 19.84 -19.18
N ALA A 154 -5.40 19.19 -19.57
CA ALA A 154 -6.39 19.77 -20.47
C ALA A 154 -7.10 20.98 -19.83
N THR A 155 -7.45 20.91 -18.54
CA THR A 155 -8.01 22.04 -17.77
C THR A 155 -7.03 23.22 -17.74
N LEU A 156 -5.74 22.96 -17.54
CA LEU A 156 -4.70 23.99 -17.58
C LEU A 156 -4.62 24.66 -18.97
N MET A 157 -4.75 23.89 -20.04
CA MET A 157 -4.80 24.42 -21.41
C MET A 157 -6.02 25.29 -21.66
N VAL A 158 -7.19 24.95 -21.11
CA VAL A 158 -8.39 25.81 -21.15
C VAL A 158 -8.12 27.13 -20.43
N ALA A 159 -7.59 27.08 -19.20
CA ALA A 159 -7.33 28.26 -18.39
C ALA A 159 -6.33 29.22 -19.05
N VAL A 160 -5.21 28.71 -19.56
CA VAL A 160 -4.19 29.52 -20.24
C VAL A 160 -4.73 30.16 -21.53
N ARG A 161 -5.58 29.43 -22.27
CA ARG A 161 -6.16 29.94 -23.53
C ARG A 161 -7.26 30.98 -23.34
N ALA A 162 -7.87 31.05 -22.16
CA ALA A 162 -8.87 32.06 -21.83
C ALA A 162 -8.31 33.50 -21.73
N GLY A 163 -6.97 33.67 -21.80
CA GLY A 163 -6.33 34.95 -22.08
C GLY A 163 -5.92 35.77 -20.85
N GLN A 164 -6.56 35.60 -19.69
CA GLN A 164 -6.13 36.18 -18.40
C GLN A 164 -6.61 35.32 -17.19
N PRO A 165 -6.09 34.10 -17.00
CA PRO A 165 -6.47 33.30 -15.85
C PRO A 165 -5.94 33.93 -14.55
N GLY A 166 -6.76 33.92 -13.49
CA GLY A 166 -6.35 34.43 -12.19
C GLY A 166 -5.19 33.60 -11.64
N VAL A 167 -4.22 34.25 -10.97
CA VAL A 167 -3.05 33.55 -10.36
C VAL A 167 -3.50 32.41 -9.44
N ALA A 168 -4.60 32.61 -8.70
CA ALA A 168 -5.18 31.61 -7.82
C ALA A 168 -5.73 30.39 -8.58
N GLU A 169 -6.43 30.60 -9.69
CA GLU A 169 -6.98 29.51 -10.52
C GLU A 169 -5.86 28.67 -11.15
N LEU A 170 -4.83 29.32 -11.71
CA LEU A 170 -3.67 28.62 -12.25
C LEU A 170 -2.95 27.82 -11.17
N SER A 171 -2.79 28.40 -9.97
CA SER A 171 -2.12 27.73 -8.85
C SER A 171 -2.87 26.48 -8.40
N TYR A 172 -4.21 26.54 -8.36
CA TYR A 172 -5.06 25.41 -8.04
C TYR A 172 -4.91 24.27 -9.05
N VAL A 173 -5.16 24.57 -10.34
CA VAL A 173 -5.12 23.56 -11.41
C VAL A 173 -3.72 22.95 -11.54
N LEU A 174 -2.67 23.76 -11.40
CA LEU A 174 -1.29 23.26 -11.40
C LEU A 174 -1.02 22.33 -10.22
N THR A 175 -1.55 22.65 -9.04
CA THR A 175 -1.37 21.83 -7.84
C THR A 175 -2.09 20.49 -7.96
N GLU A 176 -3.32 20.47 -8.48
CA GLU A 176 -4.03 19.22 -8.79
C GLU A 176 -3.27 18.37 -9.81
N PHE A 177 -2.83 18.98 -10.92
CA PHE A 177 -2.02 18.31 -11.93
C PHE A 177 -0.79 17.63 -11.31
N LEU A 178 -0.02 18.36 -10.50
CA LEU A 178 1.17 17.83 -9.84
C LEU A 178 0.83 16.71 -8.84
N CYS A 179 -0.28 16.83 -8.11
CA CYS A 179 -0.72 15.80 -7.18
C CYS A 179 -1.10 14.50 -7.90
N HIS A 180 -1.95 14.56 -8.93
CA HIS A 180 -2.29 13.37 -9.72
C HIS A 180 -1.07 12.79 -10.44
N ALA A 181 -0.25 13.64 -11.07
CA ALA A 181 0.95 13.21 -11.78
C ALA A 181 1.96 12.52 -10.86
N SER A 182 2.12 13.02 -9.63
CA SER A 182 3.02 12.41 -8.65
C SER A 182 2.56 11.01 -8.24
N VAL A 183 1.27 10.80 -7.94
CA VAL A 183 0.75 9.47 -7.64
C VAL A 183 0.93 8.55 -8.83
N TRP A 184 0.63 9.03 -10.04
CA TRP A 184 0.83 8.26 -11.28
C TRP A 184 2.29 7.85 -11.49
N PHE A 185 3.24 8.76 -11.23
CA PHE A 185 4.67 8.47 -11.29
C PHE A 185 5.07 7.41 -10.25
N MET A 186 4.58 7.54 -9.02
CA MET A 186 4.90 6.63 -7.92
C MET A 186 4.43 5.19 -8.17
N ILE A 187 3.26 5.00 -8.77
CA ILE A 187 2.72 3.68 -9.11
C ILE A 187 3.25 3.14 -10.46
N GLY A 188 3.97 3.98 -11.21
CA GLY A 188 4.58 3.67 -12.50
C GLY A 188 3.82 4.25 -13.70
N LEU A 189 4.51 5.05 -14.52
CA LEU A 189 3.94 5.75 -15.69
C LEU A 189 3.33 4.81 -16.75
N ALA A 190 3.78 3.55 -16.82
CA ALA A 190 3.25 2.56 -17.77
C ALA A 190 1.81 2.10 -17.46
N THR A 191 1.22 2.57 -16.35
CA THR A 191 -0.13 2.18 -15.89
C THR A 191 -1.27 2.71 -16.75
N ILE A 192 -1.01 3.58 -17.73
CA ILE A 192 -2.08 4.03 -18.63
C ILE A 192 -2.58 2.93 -19.56
N ASN A 193 -1.77 1.89 -19.79
CA ASN A 193 -2.20 0.72 -20.55
C ASN A 193 -3.13 -0.13 -19.66
N PRO A 194 -4.45 -0.19 -19.95
CA PRO A 194 -5.40 -0.93 -19.12
C PRO A 194 -5.03 -2.42 -19.06
N LEU A 195 -4.44 -2.96 -20.12
CA LEU A 195 -4.03 -4.37 -20.19
C LEU A 195 -2.89 -4.70 -19.23
N ARG A 196 -2.04 -3.73 -18.85
CA ARG A 196 -0.94 -3.93 -17.87
C ARG A 196 -1.35 -3.57 -16.45
N SER A 197 -2.24 -2.59 -16.29
CA SER A 197 -2.74 -2.17 -14.97
C SER A 197 -3.78 -3.10 -14.38
N PHE A 198 -4.47 -3.87 -15.21
CA PHE A 198 -5.42 -4.89 -14.76
C PHE A 198 -4.84 -6.30 -14.76
N GLY A 199 -3.53 -6.49 -14.96
CA GLY A 199 -2.87 -7.81 -14.87
C GLY A 199 -1.92 -8.13 -16.01
N VAL A 200 -1.38 -9.36 -16.05
CA VAL A 200 -0.42 -9.81 -17.07
C VAL A 200 -1.09 -10.82 -18.01
N ARG A 201 -0.88 -10.68 -19.31
CA ARG A 201 -1.33 -11.65 -20.31
C ARG A 201 -0.19 -12.64 -20.59
N ARG A 202 -0.30 -13.87 -20.09
CA ARG A 202 0.65 -14.97 -20.37
C ARG A 202 -0.12 -16.06 -21.13
N GLY A 203 0.07 -16.14 -22.44
CA GLY A 203 -0.72 -17.00 -23.33
C GLY A 203 -2.15 -16.50 -23.59
N GLY A 204 -3.10 -17.42 -23.84
CA GLY A 204 -4.51 -17.12 -24.12
C GLY A 204 -5.36 -16.74 -22.88
N LEU A 205 -4.82 -16.89 -21.68
CA LEU A 205 -5.50 -16.62 -20.41
C LEU A 205 -5.06 -15.27 -19.83
N ARG A 206 -6.03 -14.50 -19.30
CA ARG A 206 -5.78 -13.23 -18.60
C ARG A 206 -5.59 -13.51 -17.11
N PHE A 207 -4.40 -13.23 -16.58
CA PHE A 207 -4.14 -13.27 -15.14
C PHE A 207 -4.36 -11.87 -14.58
N PHE A 208 -5.39 -11.72 -13.74
CA PHE A 208 -5.59 -10.52 -12.94
C PHE A 208 -4.81 -10.72 -11.65
N ASP A 209 -3.87 -9.84 -11.32
CA ASP A 209 -3.45 -9.67 -9.92
C ASP A 209 -4.63 -9.04 -9.19
N ARG A 210 -5.63 -9.88 -8.88
CA ARG A 210 -6.62 -9.54 -7.87
C ARG A 210 -5.82 -9.33 -6.62
N TYR A 211 -5.89 -8.12 -6.12
CA TYR A 211 -5.34 -7.83 -4.83
C TYR A 211 -6.25 -8.48 -3.78
N LYS A 212 -5.91 -9.73 -3.46
CA LYS A 212 -6.60 -10.59 -2.50
C LYS A 212 -6.55 -9.93 -1.11
N PRO A 213 -7.69 -9.70 -0.46
CA PRO A 213 -7.73 -9.42 0.97
C PRO A 213 -7.14 -10.61 1.73
N GLN A 214 -6.27 -10.33 2.70
CA GLN A 214 -5.94 -11.31 3.73
C GLN A 214 -7.13 -11.55 4.67
N THR A 215 -8.14 -10.67 4.66
CA THR A 215 -9.36 -10.83 5.45
C THR A 215 -10.18 -12.01 4.95
N GLY A 216 -10.21 -13.07 5.76
CA GLY A 216 -10.90 -14.33 5.47
C GLY A 216 -9.99 -15.46 4.95
N MET A 217 -8.72 -15.18 4.63
CA MET A 217 -7.74 -16.21 4.28
C MET A 217 -6.90 -16.67 5.49
N PHE A 218 -6.89 -15.88 6.54
CA PHE A 218 -6.17 -16.16 7.78
C PHE A 218 -7.06 -15.94 8.99
N ARG A 219 -6.82 -16.73 10.03
CA ARG A 219 -7.46 -16.65 11.34
C ARG A 219 -6.36 -16.54 12.39
N VAL A 220 -6.51 -15.65 13.36
CA VAL A 220 -5.60 -15.57 14.50
C VAL A 220 -6.23 -16.29 15.67
N ASP A 221 -5.48 -17.16 16.32
CA ASP A 221 -5.90 -17.89 17.52
C ASP A 221 -4.74 -17.97 18.53
N GLU A 222 -5.02 -18.46 19.72
CA GLU A 222 -4.01 -18.71 20.76
C GLU A 222 -3.57 -20.18 20.78
N THR A 223 -2.28 -20.37 20.98
CA THR A 223 -1.62 -21.68 21.17
C THR A 223 -0.79 -21.63 22.45
N HIS A 224 -0.09 -22.74 22.78
CA HIS A 224 0.89 -22.73 23.87
C HIS A 224 2.10 -21.80 23.59
N LEU A 225 2.26 -21.31 22.36
CA LEU A 225 3.28 -20.33 21.95
C LEU A 225 2.77 -18.88 22.01
N GLY A 226 1.50 -18.68 22.40
CA GLY A 226 0.81 -17.40 22.30
C GLY A 226 0.02 -17.28 21.00
N LYS A 227 -0.12 -16.05 20.48
CA LYS A 227 -0.88 -15.81 19.25
C LYS A 227 -0.20 -16.47 18.05
N ALA A 228 -1.00 -17.10 17.20
CA ALA A 228 -0.56 -17.80 16.01
C ALA A 228 -1.48 -17.49 14.82
N VAL A 229 -0.95 -17.64 13.61
CA VAL A 229 -1.68 -17.45 12.36
C VAL A 229 -2.07 -18.80 11.78
N PHE A 230 -3.35 -18.99 11.49
CA PHE A 230 -3.90 -20.19 10.87
C PHE A 230 -4.45 -19.87 9.49
N ALA A 231 -4.34 -20.82 8.56
CA ALA A 231 -5.02 -20.76 7.29
C ALA A 231 -6.54 -20.86 7.50
N ALA A 232 -7.31 -19.93 6.92
CA ALA A 232 -8.77 -19.99 6.88
C ALA A 232 -9.30 -20.46 5.51
N ALA A 233 -8.41 -20.65 4.54
CA ALA A 233 -8.66 -21.15 3.20
C ALA A 233 -7.46 -21.99 2.73
N PRO A 234 -7.62 -22.89 1.75
CA PRO A 234 -6.51 -23.68 1.24
C PRO A 234 -5.53 -22.80 0.45
N PHE A 235 -4.24 -23.13 0.55
CA PHE A 235 -3.15 -22.55 -0.24
C PHE A 235 -2.38 -23.63 -0.98
N ALA A 236 -1.97 -23.34 -2.21
CA ALA A 236 -1.09 -24.20 -2.99
C ALA A 236 0.40 -23.91 -2.66
N GLU A 237 1.27 -24.88 -2.93
CA GLU A 237 2.71 -24.65 -2.88
C GLU A 237 3.10 -23.47 -3.80
N GLY A 238 3.91 -22.55 -3.26
CA GLY A 238 4.36 -21.35 -3.96
C GLY A 238 3.42 -20.15 -3.84
N ASP A 239 2.22 -20.31 -3.27
CA ASP A 239 1.31 -19.18 -3.02
C ASP A 239 1.97 -18.16 -2.08
N THR A 240 1.80 -16.88 -2.40
CA THR A 240 2.19 -15.79 -1.50
C THR A 240 1.12 -15.60 -0.44
N LEU A 241 1.53 -15.72 0.83
CA LEU A 241 0.65 -15.68 2.00
C LEU A 241 0.58 -14.28 2.59
N ILE A 242 1.73 -13.77 3.04
CA ILE A 242 1.82 -12.55 3.84
C ILE A 242 3.04 -11.74 3.41
N GLU A 243 2.85 -10.46 3.14
CA GLU A 243 3.96 -9.52 3.00
C GLU A 243 4.46 -9.11 4.39
N PHE A 244 5.76 -9.28 4.61
CA PHE A 244 6.44 -8.82 5.82
C PHE A 244 6.79 -7.35 5.65
N THR A 245 6.23 -6.52 6.51
CA THR A 245 6.43 -5.07 6.49
C THR A 245 6.96 -4.59 7.83
N GLY A 246 7.59 -3.43 7.87
CA GLY A 246 8.13 -2.93 9.13
C GLY A 246 9.16 -1.85 8.93
N ARG A 247 9.37 -1.05 9.99
CA ARG A 247 10.45 -0.05 9.99
C ARG A 247 11.80 -0.77 10.00
N ARG A 248 12.75 -0.30 9.19
CA ARG A 248 14.13 -0.77 9.22
C ARG A 248 14.90 -0.07 10.34
N PHE A 249 15.64 -0.87 11.09
CA PHE A 249 16.54 -0.46 12.16
C PHE A 249 17.93 -0.95 11.81
N ARG A 250 18.95 -0.17 12.15
CA ARG A 250 20.32 -0.67 12.15
C ARG A 250 20.49 -1.68 13.28
N ALA A 251 21.38 -2.64 13.11
CA ALA A 251 21.63 -3.70 14.11
C ALA A 251 22.01 -3.14 15.50
N ASP A 252 22.71 -2.00 15.55
CA ASP A 252 23.07 -1.29 16.79
C ASP A 252 21.89 -0.62 17.51
N GLN A 253 20.74 -0.49 16.84
CA GLN A 253 19.50 0.08 17.38
C GLN A 253 18.51 -0.99 17.86
N VAL A 254 18.79 -2.27 17.57
CA VAL A 254 17.96 -3.39 18.02
C VAL A 254 18.37 -3.76 19.45
N PRO A 255 17.41 -3.91 20.38
CA PRO A 255 17.72 -4.33 21.75
C PRO A 255 18.53 -5.64 21.77
N SER A 256 19.63 -5.65 22.52
CA SER A 256 20.54 -6.81 22.61
C SER A 256 19.93 -8.01 23.35
N LEU A 257 18.97 -7.77 24.26
CA LEU A 257 18.11 -8.79 24.85
C LEU A 257 16.71 -8.65 24.26
N MET A 258 16.41 -9.47 23.27
CA MET A 258 15.04 -9.60 22.79
C MET A 258 14.30 -10.54 23.75
N SER A 259 13.29 -10.02 24.43
CA SER A 259 12.41 -10.82 25.29
C SER A 259 10.97 -10.31 25.15
N GLY A 260 10.00 -11.24 25.17
CA GLY A 260 8.58 -10.91 25.06
C GLY A 260 8.21 -10.19 23.75
N GLN A 261 7.57 -9.02 23.85
CA GLN A 261 7.12 -8.23 22.69
C GLN A 261 8.29 -7.74 21.79
N GLY A 262 9.53 -7.82 22.28
CA GLY A 262 10.74 -7.43 21.55
C GLY A 262 11.27 -8.47 20.57
N ASP A 263 10.68 -9.67 20.48
CA ASP A 263 11.23 -10.81 19.73
C ASP A 263 10.86 -10.87 18.24
N ARG A 264 10.34 -9.77 17.68
CA ARG A 264 9.71 -9.72 16.35
C ARG A 264 10.53 -8.98 15.30
N PHE A 265 11.86 -9.02 15.44
CA PHE A 265 12.75 -8.43 14.45
C PHE A 265 13.23 -9.48 13.46
N VAL A 266 13.06 -9.21 12.17
CA VAL A 266 13.54 -10.06 11.08
C VAL A 266 14.80 -9.44 10.49
N GLN A 267 15.92 -10.15 10.51
CA GLN A 267 17.14 -9.67 9.87
C GLN A 267 16.93 -9.65 8.35
N VAL A 268 17.15 -8.49 7.71
CA VAL A 268 16.90 -8.30 6.27
C VAL A 268 18.16 -8.00 5.48
N THR A 269 19.20 -7.50 6.16
CA THR A 269 20.58 -7.41 5.67
C THR A 269 21.54 -7.71 6.84
N PRO A 270 22.85 -7.90 6.60
CA PRO A 270 23.80 -8.12 7.70
C PRO A 270 23.70 -7.04 8.80
N ASP A 271 23.47 -5.78 8.41
CA ASP A 271 23.49 -4.63 9.31
C ASP A 271 22.09 -4.09 9.67
N HIS A 272 21.01 -4.66 9.15
CA HIS A 272 19.65 -4.14 9.35
C HIS A 272 18.62 -5.22 9.69
N TYR A 273 17.70 -4.81 10.57
CA TYR A 273 16.54 -5.58 10.96
C TYR A 273 15.25 -4.84 10.58
N MET A 274 14.24 -5.59 10.17
CA MET A 274 12.86 -5.14 10.06
C MET A 274 12.18 -5.37 11.40
N GLY A 275 11.72 -4.29 12.05
CA GLY A 275 10.94 -4.39 13.29
C GLY A 275 9.46 -4.70 13.03
N PRO A 276 8.67 -4.89 14.10
CA PRO A 276 7.27 -5.29 14.00
C PRO A 276 6.42 -4.27 13.22
N SER A 277 5.50 -4.80 12.43
CA SER A 277 4.62 -4.02 11.55
C SER A 277 3.34 -3.53 12.23
N GLY A 278 2.94 -4.19 13.32
CA GLY A 278 1.64 -4.07 13.97
C GLY A 278 0.53 -4.88 13.28
N ARG A 279 0.86 -5.76 12.32
CA ARG A 279 -0.10 -6.55 11.52
C ARG A 279 0.12 -8.06 11.73
N ILE A 280 -0.54 -8.87 10.90
CA ILE A 280 -0.59 -10.34 11.06
C ILE A 280 0.76 -11.05 10.81
N ASP A 281 1.68 -10.42 10.07
CA ASP A 281 3.07 -10.89 9.88
C ASP A 281 3.82 -11.03 11.20
N ASP A 282 3.54 -10.17 12.19
CA ASP A 282 4.14 -10.21 13.53
C ASP A 282 3.72 -11.43 14.38
N LEU A 283 2.74 -12.20 13.89
CA LEU A 283 2.11 -13.31 14.62
C LEU A 283 2.44 -14.68 14.01
N VAL A 284 3.23 -14.73 12.93
CA VAL A 284 3.60 -15.99 12.27
C VAL A 284 4.74 -16.64 13.05
N ASN A 285 4.43 -17.75 13.71
CA ASN A 285 5.36 -18.44 14.59
C ASN A 285 6.46 -19.20 13.85
N HIS A 286 7.42 -19.67 14.65
CA HIS A 286 8.44 -20.60 14.21
C HIS A 286 7.96 -22.06 14.22
N SER A 287 8.37 -22.83 13.21
CA SER A 287 8.37 -24.29 13.24
C SER A 287 9.68 -24.86 12.68
N CYS A 288 10.19 -25.92 13.29
CA CYS A 288 11.33 -26.69 12.75
C CYS A 288 10.94 -27.53 11.53
N ALA A 289 9.65 -27.83 11.35
CA ALA A 289 9.08 -28.40 10.12
C ALA A 289 8.06 -27.40 9.55
N PRO A 290 8.54 -26.32 8.92
CA PRO A 290 7.66 -25.24 8.48
C PRO A 290 6.79 -25.64 7.29
N ASN A 291 5.69 -24.92 7.09
CA ASN A 291 4.87 -24.98 5.86
C ASN A 291 4.96 -23.69 5.03
N ALA A 292 5.67 -22.68 5.54
CA ALA A 292 5.94 -21.43 4.86
C ALA A 292 7.42 -21.00 4.99
N GLY A 293 7.88 -20.10 4.12
CA GLY A 293 9.24 -19.56 4.15
C GLY A 293 9.30 -18.13 3.61
N LEU A 294 10.34 -17.38 3.97
CA LEU A 294 10.51 -16.00 3.52
C LEU A 294 11.25 -15.92 2.18
N ARG A 295 10.64 -15.25 1.21
CA ARG A 295 11.23 -14.95 -0.09
C ARG A 295 11.58 -13.47 -0.17
N PHE A 296 12.85 -13.20 -0.46
CA PHE A 296 13.40 -11.86 -0.59
C PHE A 296 13.50 -11.48 -2.06
N THR A 297 12.81 -10.40 -2.43
CA THR A 297 12.72 -9.87 -3.78
C THR A 297 13.02 -8.37 -3.78
N ASP A 298 13.21 -7.78 -4.95
CA ASP A 298 13.39 -6.33 -5.08
C ASP A 298 12.14 -5.54 -4.63
N ASP A 299 10.97 -6.17 -4.70
CA ASP A 299 9.68 -5.57 -4.33
C ASP A 299 9.37 -5.70 -2.83
N GLY A 300 10.08 -6.55 -2.08
CA GLY A 300 9.82 -6.77 -0.65
C GLY A 300 10.16 -8.17 -0.13
N VAL A 301 9.74 -8.43 1.11
CA VAL A 301 9.89 -9.72 1.81
C VAL A 301 8.52 -10.36 1.93
N PHE A 302 8.37 -11.56 1.37
CA PHE A 302 7.09 -12.25 1.28
C PHE A 302 7.17 -13.64 1.90
N LEU A 303 6.25 -13.95 2.79
CA LEU A 303 5.99 -15.29 3.27
C LEU A 303 5.25 -16.07 2.17
N VAL A 304 5.84 -17.18 1.75
CA VAL A 304 5.32 -18.06 0.70
C VAL A 304 5.10 -19.46 1.23
N ALA A 305 4.06 -20.15 0.75
CA ALA A 305 3.82 -21.55 1.06
C ALA A 305 4.90 -22.43 0.43
N ILE A 306 5.48 -23.36 1.19
CA ILE A 306 6.51 -24.30 0.70
C ILE A 306 5.93 -25.68 0.37
N ARG A 307 4.66 -25.89 0.73
CA ARG A 307 3.80 -27.04 0.40
C ARG A 307 2.35 -26.56 0.39
N ALA A 308 1.41 -27.41 0.00
CA ALA A 308 -0.01 -27.12 0.20
C ALA A 308 -0.32 -26.91 1.70
N ILE A 309 -1.18 -25.93 2.01
CA ILE A 309 -1.63 -25.60 3.37
C ILE A 309 -3.15 -25.69 3.40
N GLU A 310 -3.67 -26.56 4.25
CA GLU A 310 -5.11 -26.78 4.42
C GLU A 310 -5.73 -25.77 5.42
N PRO A 311 -7.03 -25.46 5.29
CA PRO A 311 -7.74 -24.66 6.29
C PRO A 311 -7.59 -25.29 7.68
N GLY A 312 -7.23 -24.47 8.66
CA GLY A 312 -6.99 -24.88 10.04
C GLY A 312 -5.53 -25.22 10.36
N GLU A 313 -4.63 -25.32 9.38
CA GLU A 313 -3.20 -25.47 9.66
C GLU A 313 -2.59 -24.16 10.18
N GLU A 314 -1.73 -24.25 11.20
CA GLU A 314 -0.89 -23.14 11.65
C GLU A 314 0.16 -22.84 10.57
N ILE A 315 0.30 -21.57 10.21
CA ILE A 315 1.31 -21.09 9.26
C ILE A 315 2.55 -20.72 10.05
N ALA A 316 3.67 -21.37 9.72
CA ALA A 316 4.92 -21.18 10.44
C ALA A 316 6.13 -21.27 9.49
N TRP A 317 7.19 -20.54 9.82
CA TRP A 317 8.44 -20.51 9.05
C TRP A 317 9.68 -20.69 9.93
N ASP A 318 10.82 -20.96 9.32
CA ASP A 318 12.06 -21.21 10.06
C ASP A 318 12.86 -19.92 10.27
N TYR A 319 12.91 -19.41 11.50
CA TYR A 319 13.56 -18.13 11.82
C TYR A 319 15.05 -18.12 11.51
N SER A 320 15.72 -19.29 11.57
CA SER A 320 17.13 -19.43 11.21
C SER A 320 17.43 -18.98 9.77
N THR A 321 16.44 -19.01 8.86
CA THR A 321 16.60 -18.61 7.43
C THR A 321 16.89 -17.13 7.20
N THR A 322 16.93 -16.32 8.26
CA THR A 322 17.35 -14.91 8.19
C THR A 322 18.56 -14.60 9.06
N LEU A 323 18.91 -15.44 10.03
CA LEU A 323 19.87 -15.08 11.06
C LEU A 323 21.31 -15.40 10.64
N ARG A 324 22.17 -14.38 10.66
CA ARG A 324 23.63 -14.52 10.51
C ARG A 324 24.34 -13.69 11.58
N GLU A 325 25.31 -14.32 12.24
CA GLU A 325 26.14 -13.69 13.28
C GLU A 325 25.30 -12.96 14.34
N SER A 326 24.06 -13.41 14.55
CA SER A 326 23.15 -12.87 15.54
C SER A 326 23.43 -13.50 16.90
N ASN A 327 23.38 -12.68 17.94
CA ASN A 327 23.41 -13.16 19.32
C ASN A 327 22.04 -13.72 19.77
N TRP A 328 21.02 -13.59 18.92
CA TRP A 328 19.67 -14.05 19.21
C TRP A 328 19.55 -15.57 19.14
N HIS A 329 18.94 -16.15 20.18
CA HIS A 329 18.59 -17.56 20.25
C HIS A 329 17.27 -17.72 21.01
N MET A 330 16.48 -18.74 20.68
CA MET A 330 15.29 -19.10 21.46
C MET A 330 15.21 -20.58 21.79
N ILE A 331 14.57 -20.90 22.93
CA ILE A 331 14.16 -22.27 23.27
C ILE A 331 12.90 -22.60 22.46
N CYS A 332 13.04 -23.52 21.52
CA CYS A 332 11.97 -23.93 20.62
C CYS A 332 10.97 -24.84 21.32
N GLN A 333 9.69 -24.48 21.20
CA GLN A 333 8.56 -25.27 21.67
C GLN A 333 7.55 -25.56 20.54
N CYS A 334 7.99 -25.59 19.27
CA CYS A 334 7.10 -25.78 18.12
C CYS A 334 6.37 -27.14 18.06
N ARG A 335 6.80 -28.12 18.88
CA ARG A 335 6.25 -29.48 18.95
C ARG A 335 6.30 -30.29 17.65
N SER A 336 7.05 -29.84 16.64
CA SER A 336 7.41 -30.70 15.49
C SER A 336 8.12 -31.97 15.98
N PRO A 337 7.90 -33.15 15.36
CA PRO A 337 8.68 -34.36 15.62
C PRO A 337 10.19 -34.13 15.49
N GLU A 338 10.59 -33.21 14.61
CA GLU A 338 11.98 -32.81 14.33
C GLU A 338 12.36 -31.50 15.05
N CYS A 339 11.77 -31.23 16.22
CA CYS A 339 12.04 -30.01 16.97
C CYS A 339 13.51 -29.93 17.40
N ARG A 340 14.23 -28.91 16.89
CA ARG A 340 15.65 -28.64 17.16
C ARG A 340 15.97 -28.15 18.57
N ARG A 341 14.95 -27.87 19.40
CA ARG A 341 15.03 -27.37 20.79
C ARG A 341 15.64 -25.98 20.97
N VAL A 342 16.65 -25.60 20.17
CA VAL A 342 17.26 -24.27 20.19
C VAL A 342 17.34 -23.75 18.77
N ILE A 343 16.82 -22.54 18.53
CA ILE A 343 16.87 -21.86 17.23
C ILE A 343 17.86 -20.71 17.32
N GLY A 344 18.69 -20.58 16.30
CA GLY A 344 19.69 -19.51 16.19
C GLY A 344 20.05 -19.27 14.73
N ASN A 345 21.31 -18.95 14.48
CA ASN A 345 21.84 -18.61 13.15
C ASN A 345 21.64 -19.73 12.11
N PHE A 346 21.57 -19.33 10.83
CA PHE A 346 21.39 -20.25 9.70
C PHE A 346 22.42 -21.38 9.66
N ASP A 347 23.66 -21.09 10.06
CA ASP A 347 24.76 -22.05 10.07
C ASP A 347 24.57 -23.16 11.13
N SER A 348 23.61 -23.03 12.04
CA SER A 348 23.23 -24.09 13.00
C SER A 348 22.23 -25.10 12.42
N LEU A 349 21.75 -24.90 11.19
CA LEU A 349 20.91 -25.87 10.50
C LEU A 349 21.76 -27.02 9.94
N ASP A 350 21.18 -28.22 9.88
CA ASP A 350 21.80 -29.33 9.17
C ASP A 350 22.07 -28.96 7.70
N PRO A 351 23.17 -29.46 7.09
CA PRO A 351 23.53 -29.10 5.72
C PRO A 351 22.40 -29.33 4.70
N ASP A 352 21.64 -30.42 4.85
CA ASP A 352 20.52 -30.75 3.96
C ASP A 352 19.38 -29.73 4.09
N ALA A 353 19.11 -29.24 5.31
CA ALA A 353 18.13 -28.18 5.55
C ALA A 353 18.61 -26.84 4.97
N GLN A 354 19.91 -26.52 5.12
CA GLN A 354 20.48 -25.32 4.50
C GLN A 354 20.31 -25.35 2.98
N GLU A 355 20.63 -26.49 2.35
CA GLU A 355 20.49 -26.66 0.90
C GLU A 355 19.02 -26.60 0.46
N PHE A 356 18.12 -27.22 1.22
CA PHE A 356 16.67 -27.17 0.96
C PHE A 356 16.16 -25.72 0.83
N PHE A 357 16.51 -24.86 1.78
CA PHE A 357 16.06 -23.46 1.78
C PHE A 357 16.78 -22.62 0.72
N ARG A 358 18.08 -22.85 0.49
CA ARG A 358 18.86 -22.15 -0.56
C ARG A 358 18.31 -22.47 -1.95
N ALA A 359 18.12 -23.75 -2.28
CA ALA A 359 17.63 -24.20 -3.57
C ALA A 359 16.23 -23.66 -3.91
N ARG A 360 15.41 -23.38 -2.89
CA ARG A 360 14.05 -22.83 -3.03
C ARG A 360 13.97 -21.31 -2.94
N ASN A 361 15.11 -20.65 -2.78
CA ASN A 361 15.20 -19.20 -2.61
C ASN A 361 14.38 -18.68 -1.42
N LEU A 362 14.48 -19.38 -0.28
CA LEU A 362 13.75 -19.13 0.97
C LEU A 362 14.64 -18.62 2.10
N VAL A 363 15.84 -18.13 1.76
CA VAL A 363 16.80 -17.54 2.70
C VAL A 363 17.06 -16.09 2.36
N ALA A 364 17.46 -15.32 3.38
CA ALA A 364 17.91 -13.95 3.19
C ALA A 364 19.08 -13.89 2.18
N PRO A 365 19.20 -12.83 1.36
CA PRO A 365 20.16 -12.81 0.24
C PRO A 365 21.62 -13.08 0.64
N TYR A 366 22.03 -12.62 1.82
CA TYR A 366 23.37 -12.81 2.39
C TYR A 366 23.64 -14.23 2.93
N LEU A 367 22.65 -15.13 2.87
CA LEU A 367 22.78 -16.54 3.22
C LEU A 367 22.85 -17.46 1.99
N ARG A 368 22.69 -16.91 0.77
CA ARG A 368 22.59 -17.68 -0.49
C ARG A 368 23.93 -18.20 -1.03
N ARG A 369 25.06 -17.59 -0.65
CA ARG A 369 26.40 -18.01 -1.10
C ARG A 369 27.25 -18.45 0.08
N THR A 370 27.94 -19.58 -0.08
CA THR A 370 28.94 -20.07 0.86
C THR A 370 30.22 -19.22 0.82
N ASP A 371 30.51 -18.55 -0.31
CA ASP A 371 31.82 -17.94 -0.59
C ASP A 371 32.12 -16.64 0.17
N ASP A 372 31.11 -15.94 0.69
CA ASP A 372 31.32 -14.76 1.54
C ASP A 372 31.86 -15.13 2.94
N VAL A 373 31.88 -16.42 3.28
CA VAL A 373 32.29 -16.97 4.59
C VAL A 373 33.81 -17.07 4.73
N ILE A 374 34.58 -17.20 3.64
CA ILE A 374 36.04 -17.40 3.71
C ILE A 374 36.81 -16.06 3.67
N ARG A 375 36.33 -15.05 2.93
CA ARG A 375 37.07 -13.80 2.73
C ARG A 375 37.22 -12.93 3.99
N LYS A 376 36.30 -13.03 4.97
CA LYS A 376 36.36 -12.24 6.21
C LYS A 376 37.17 -12.90 7.34
N ARG A 377 37.52 -14.19 7.25
CA ARG A 377 38.44 -14.83 8.21
C ARG A 377 39.92 -14.57 7.92
N ALA A 378 40.22 -13.99 6.77
CA ALA A 378 41.58 -13.73 6.29
C ALA A 378 41.93 -12.24 6.17
N SER A 379 41.09 -11.34 6.71
CA SER A 379 41.28 -9.87 6.66
C SER A 379 41.35 -9.26 8.05
#